data_AF-A0A9D8I4W6-F1
#
_entry.id   AF-A0A9D8I4W6-F1
#
_cell.length_a   1.000
_cell.length_b   1.000
_cell.length_c   1.000
_cell.angle_alpha   90.00
_cell.angle_beta   90.00
_cell.angle_gamma   90.00
#
_symmetry.space_group_name_H-M   'P 1'
#
loop_
_entity.id
_entity.type
_entity.pdbx_description
1 polymer ?
#
loop_
_entity_poly.entity_id
_entity_poly.type
_entity_poly.pdbx_seq_one_letter_code
_entity_poly.pdbx_strand_id
1 'polypeptide(L)' 'WSNPPIKVGKSELHDMMRRWLPRLSTDGVGVLVVNKNLGSDSLQKWLTEQGHPTRRLASRQGFRLLRVG' A
#
# COMPACT_ATOMS: atom_id res chain seq x y z
N TRP A 1 -4.83 -2.60 -10.06
CA TRP A 1 -4.83 -1.65 -8.92
C TRP A 1 -5.70 -2.26 -7.82
N SER A 2 -5.22 -2.29 -6.57
CA SER A 2 -6.03 -2.73 -5.44
C SER A 2 -6.43 -1.52 -4.60
N ASN A 3 -7.70 -1.41 -4.22
CA ASN A 3 -8.16 -0.49 -3.20
C ASN A 3 -8.26 -1.31 -1.90
N PRO A 4 -7.16 -1.43 -1.12
CA PRO A 4 -7.19 -2.25 0.06
C PRO A 4 -8.32 -1.77 0.98
N PRO A 5 -9.03 -2.67 1.68
CA PRO A 5 -10.15 -2.31 2.54
C PRO A 5 -9.65 -1.54 3.77
N ILE A 6 -9.26 -0.26 3.63
CA ILE A 6 -8.59 0.51 4.68
C ILE A 6 -9.52 0.79 5.88
N LYS A 7 -10.84 0.62 5.69
CA LYS A 7 -11.85 0.76 6.75
C LYS A 7 -11.89 -0.42 7.74
N VAL A 8 -11.18 -1.53 7.48
CA VAL A 8 -11.09 -2.68 8.41
C VAL A 8 -10.20 -2.42 9.62
N GLY A 9 -9.53 -1.25 9.66
CA GLY A 9 -8.57 -0.91 10.70
C GLY A 9 -7.13 -1.10 10.23
N LYS A 10 -6.21 -0.43 10.94
CA LYS A 10 -4.78 -0.40 10.59
C LYS A 10 -4.13 -1.79 10.76
N SER A 11 -4.49 -2.53 11.80
CA SER A 11 -3.90 -3.84 12.10
C SER A 11 -4.24 -4.85 11.00
N GLU A 12 -5.53 -5.00 10.69
CA GLU A 12 -6.02 -5.92 9.67
C GLU A 12 -5.49 -5.57 8.28
N LEU A 13 -5.36 -4.27 7.95
CA LEU A 13 -4.69 -3.83 6.73
C LEU A 13 -3.24 -4.31 6.70
N HIS A 14 -2.49 -4.11 7.79
CA HIS A 14 -1.10 -4.54 7.88
C HIS A 14 -0.96 -6.07 7.79
N ASP A 15 -1.85 -6.82 8.44
CA ASP A 15 -1.88 -8.29 8.38
C ASP A 15 -2.15 -8.79 6.97
N MET A 16 -3.08 -8.16 6.28
CA MET A 16 -3.34 -8.46 4.88
C MET A 16 -2.12 -8.16 4.02
N MET A 17 -1.50 -6.98 4.16
CA MET A 17 -0.30 -6.64 3.39
C MET A 17 0.86 -7.62 3.66
N ARG A 18 1.11 -7.98 4.92
CA ARG A 18 2.11 -9.00 5.29
C ARG A 18 1.83 -10.36 4.67
N ARG A 19 0.57 -10.73 4.49
CA ARG A 19 0.18 -12.02 3.88
C ARG A 19 0.36 -12.03 2.36
N TRP A 20 0.10 -10.92 1.69
CA TRP A 20 0.01 -10.87 0.23
C TRP A 20 1.26 -10.34 -0.45
N LEU A 21 1.97 -9.37 0.13
CA LEU A 21 3.14 -8.77 -0.52
C LEU A 21 4.32 -9.73 -0.69
N PRO A 22 4.62 -10.67 0.24
CA PRO A 22 5.65 -11.69 0.02
C PRO A 22 5.37 -12.64 -1.15
N ARG A 23 4.15 -12.62 -1.71
CA ARG A 23 3.76 -13.43 -2.87
C ARG A 23 4.06 -12.73 -4.20
N LEU A 24 4.52 -11.48 -4.19
CA LEU A 24 5.04 -10.83 -5.38
C LEU A 24 6.28 -11.60 -5.87
N SER A 25 6.42 -11.77 -7.19
CA SER A 25 7.67 -12.24 -7.77
C SER A 25 8.80 -11.25 -7.49
N THR A 26 10.05 -11.65 -7.71
CA THR A 26 11.23 -10.79 -7.51
C THR A 26 11.12 -9.46 -8.24
N ASP A 27 10.57 -9.47 -9.47
CA ASP A 27 10.32 -8.25 -10.27
C ASP A 27 8.83 -7.81 -10.23
N GLY A 28 8.06 -8.41 -9.33
CA GLY A 28 6.62 -8.22 -9.21
C GLY A 28 6.28 -6.90 -8.57
N VAL A 29 5.27 -6.22 -9.11
CA VAL A 29 4.85 -4.91 -8.64
C VAL A 29 3.36 -4.88 -8.29
N GLY A 30 3.05 -4.31 -7.13
CA GLY A 30 1.70 -3.98 -6.72
C GLY A 30 1.42 -2.49 -6.91
N VAL A 31 0.17 -2.14 -7.18
CA VAL A 31 -0.30 -0.74 -7.11
C VAL A 31 -1.50 -0.67 -6.20
N LEU A 32 -1.35 0.08 -5.11
CA LEU A 32 -2.38 0.35 -4.10
C LEU A 32 -3.00 1.73 -4.34
N VAL A 33 -4.32 1.81 -4.26
CA VAL A 33 -5.09 3.06 -4.34
C VAL A 33 -5.62 3.35 -2.95
N VAL A 34 -5.15 4.43 -2.34
CA VAL A 34 -5.41 4.72 -0.92
C VAL A 34 -5.94 6.14 -0.79
N ASN A 35 -7.05 6.33 -0.09
CA ASN A 35 -7.53 7.69 0.19
C ASN A 35 -6.52 8.44 1.07
N LYS A 36 -6.28 9.72 0.76
CA LYS A 36 -5.32 10.59 1.48
C LYS A 36 -5.61 10.65 2.97
N ASN A 37 -6.89 10.71 3.35
CA ASN A 37 -7.35 10.83 4.73
C ASN A 37 -7.34 9.49 5.48
N LEU A 38 -7.07 8.38 4.77
CA LEU A 38 -6.99 7.05 5.34
C LEU A 38 -5.55 6.58 5.57
N GLY A 39 -4.64 7.53 5.84
CA GLY A 39 -3.27 7.21 6.26
C GLY A 39 -2.34 6.76 5.14
N SER A 40 -2.56 7.20 3.90
CA SER A 40 -1.74 6.79 2.74
C SER A 40 -0.23 7.07 2.88
N ASP A 41 0.20 8.15 3.53
CA ASP A 41 1.63 8.40 3.79
C ASP A 41 2.19 7.44 4.85
N SER A 42 1.43 7.23 5.92
CA SER A 42 1.81 6.30 6.99
C SER A 42 1.91 4.87 6.45
N LEU A 43 1.01 4.47 5.54
CA LEU A 43 1.07 3.18 4.87
C LEU A 43 2.29 3.07 3.95
N GLN A 44 2.59 4.10 3.16
CA GLN A 44 3.80 4.13 2.31
C GLN A 44 5.07 3.94 3.15
N LYS A 45 5.20 4.70 4.25
CA LYS A 45 6.33 4.61 5.17
C LYS A 45 6.45 3.20 5.75
N TRP A 46 5.35 2.67 6.29
CA TRP A 46 5.33 1.33 6.89
C TRP A 46 5.71 0.24 5.88
N LEU A 47 5.17 0.27 4.67
CA LEU A 47 5.51 -0.70 3.62
C LEU A 47 7.03 -0.70 3.30
N THR A 48 7.62 0.49 3.24
CA THR A 48 9.06 0.65 3.01
C THR A 48 9.87 0.08 4.17
N GLU A 49 9.45 0.31 5.41
CA GLU A 49 10.06 -0.26 6.61
C GLU A 49 9.92 -1.79 6.69
N GLN A 50 8.90 -2.38 6.06
CA GLN A 50 8.74 -3.83 5.93
C GLN A 50 9.59 -4.45 4.82
N GLY A 51 10.45 -3.67 4.16
CA GLY A 51 11.30 -4.15 3.06
C GLY A 51 10.59 -4.23 1.71
N HIS A 52 9.43 -3.59 1.56
CA HIS A 52 8.75 -3.44 0.28
C HIS A 52 8.90 -1.99 -0.23
N PRO A 53 9.85 -1.71 -1.15
CA PRO A 53 10.05 -0.37 -1.69
C PRO A 53 8.74 0.23 -2.19
N THR A 54 8.34 1.36 -1.63
CA THR A 54 7.04 1.96 -1.94
C THR A 54 7.17 3.42 -2.34
N ARG A 55 6.72 3.74 -3.56
CA ARG A 55 6.74 5.09 -4.12
C ARG A 55 5.38 5.57 -4.56
N ARG A 56 5.16 6.87 -4.46
CA ARG A 56 3.96 7.53 -4.97
C ARG A 56 4.05 7.65 -6.49
N LEU A 57 3.10 7.06 -7.21
CA LEU A 57 2.97 7.22 -8.66
C LEU A 57 2.19 8.49 -9.02
N ALA A 58 1.08 8.73 -8.31
CA ALA A 58 0.19 9.85 -8.60
C ALA A 58 -0.66 10.23 -7.38
N SER A 59 -1.29 11.39 -7.46
CA SER A 59 -2.33 11.83 -6.53
C SER A 59 -3.45 12.50 -7.30
N ARG A 60 -4.67 12.01 -7.17
CA ARG A 60 -5.84 12.56 -7.88
C ARG A 60 -7.08 12.39 -7.02
N GLN A 61 -7.95 13.41 -6.99
CA GLN A 61 -9.28 13.36 -6.37
C GLN A 61 -9.30 12.77 -4.95
N GLY A 62 -8.35 13.17 -4.10
CA GLY A 62 -8.29 12.67 -2.71
C GLY A 62 -7.68 11.28 -2.55
N PHE A 63 -7.19 10.63 -3.61
CA PHE A 63 -6.48 9.36 -3.56
C PHE A 63 -4.99 9.51 -3.87
N ARG A 64 -4.20 8.55 -3.38
CA ARG A 64 -2.80 8.31 -3.73
C ARG A 64 -2.66 6.94 -4.36
N LEU A 65 -1.92 6.89 -5.46
CA LEU A 65 -1.49 5.64 -6.07
C LEU A 65 -0.08 5.34 -5.57
N LEU A 66 0.08 4.22 -4.87
CA LEU A 66 1.34 3.74 -4.34
C LEU A 66 1.79 2.52 -5.13
N ARG A 67 2.96 2.56 -5.74
CA ARG A 67 3.62 1.37 -6.31
C ARG A 67 4.48 0.73 -5.23
N VAL A 68 4.26 -0.55 -4.99
CA VAL A 68 4.98 -1.38 -4.01
C VAL A 68 5.68 -2.53 -4.75
N GLY A 69 6.91 -2.85 -4.36
CA GLY A 69 7.78 -3.80 -5.06
C GLY A 69 8.93 -3.10 -5.76
#